data_AF-A0AAE4J8J1-F1
#
_entry.id   AF-A0AAE4J8J1-F1
#
_cell.length_a   1.000
_cell.length_b   1.000
_cell.length_c   1.000
_cell.angle_alpha   90.00
_cell.angle_beta   90.00
_cell.angle_gamma   90.00
#
_symmetry.space_group_name_H-M   'P 1'
#
loop_
_entity.id
_entity.type
_entity.pdbx_description
1 polymer ?
#
loop_
_entity_poly.entity_id
_entity_poly.type
_entity_poly.pdbx_seq_one_letter_code
_entity_poly.pdbx_strand_id
1 'polypeptide(L)'
;MAWEWLAPTGTVVGASITAGFGGWWGGRRSRKDQEAQQNFERERAITAHARERVDDAIAALRFLRRHHKEVASWKGPLPAGTLDEVRAQYEVLGRAIEYLGDPTVRFDIGVVHKVLGSLATFGSFNDLGVHRAVELVHVACDAGIGVLGQCMRGEPRVASADLVRLHQIYDSSALAFAAIQEENAAYEAAVARGEVPEPGAEPS
;
A
#
# COMPACT_ATOMS: atom_id res chain seq x y z
N MET A 1 28.46 -18.89 47.37
CA MET A 1 28.52 -19.36 45.97
C MET A 1 27.14 -19.20 45.36
N ALA A 2 27.10 -18.34 44.35
CA ALA A 2 26.04 -17.97 43.39
C ALA A 2 24.62 -18.51 43.56
N TRP A 3 23.72 -17.62 43.98
CA TRP A 3 22.27 -17.64 43.75
C TRP A 3 21.94 -16.90 42.44
N GLU A 4 22.59 -17.27 41.34
CA GLU A 4 22.33 -16.67 40.03
C GLU A 4 21.79 -17.76 39.09
N TRP A 5 20.81 -17.37 38.27
CA TRP A 5 20.19 -18.15 37.19
C TRP A 5 19.07 -19.12 37.60
N LEU A 6 17.92 -18.59 38.03
CA LEU A 6 16.58 -19.04 37.57
C LEU A 6 15.46 -18.23 38.23
N ALA A 7 15.10 -17.12 37.60
CA ALA A 7 13.75 -16.53 37.53
C ALA A 7 13.81 -15.33 36.55
N PRO A 8 12.72 -14.87 35.92
CA PRO A 8 11.61 -15.60 35.32
C PRO A 8 11.46 -15.13 33.84
N THR A 9 11.44 -16.05 32.86
CA THR A 9 11.04 -15.75 31.47
C THR A 9 9.53 -15.63 31.37
N GLY A 10 8.96 -14.66 32.08
CA GLY A 10 7.52 -14.47 32.21
C GLY A 10 7.16 -13.06 32.62
N THR A 11 7.74 -12.02 31.99
CA THR A 11 7.26 -10.62 31.98
C THR A 11 8.20 -9.73 31.16
N VAL A 12 8.24 -9.86 29.82
CA VAL A 12 8.90 -8.86 28.93
C VAL A 12 8.01 -8.45 27.74
N VAL A 13 6.73 -8.84 27.69
CA VAL A 13 5.79 -8.30 26.69
C VAL A 13 4.63 -7.64 27.42
N GLY A 14 4.89 -6.50 28.04
CA GLY A 14 3.87 -5.79 28.83
C GLY A 14 4.28 -4.43 29.37
N ALA A 15 5.32 -3.80 28.83
CA ALA A 15 5.82 -2.51 29.32
C ALA A 15 6.36 -1.58 28.21
N SER A 16 5.71 -1.55 27.04
CA SER A 16 6.07 -0.62 25.95
C SER A 16 4.89 0.15 25.35
N ILE A 17 3.66 0.02 25.88
CA ILE A 17 2.47 0.74 25.37
C ILE A 17 2.04 1.91 26.30
N THR A 18 2.76 2.18 27.39
CA THR A 18 2.35 3.19 28.39
C THR A 18 3.31 4.37 28.60
N ALA A 19 4.20 4.65 27.64
CA ALA A 19 5.11 5.80 27.66
C ALA A 19 4.76 6.91 26.63
N GLY A 20 3.49 7.03 26.21
CA GLY A 20 3.08 8.00 25.18
C GLY A 20 2.05 9.05 25.59
N PHE A 21 1.51 9.05 26.82
CA PHE A 21 0.32 9.84 27.17
C PHE A 21 0.55 11.02 28.15
N GLY A 22 1.79 11.36 28.50
CA GLY A 22 2.09 12.38 29.53
C GLY A 22 2.40 13.81 29.05
N GLY A 23 2.45 14.09 27.74
CA GLY A 23 3.02 15.36 27.21
C GLY A 23 2.05 16.37 26.57
N TRP A 24 0.73 16.17 26.65
CA TRP A 24 -0.21 16.81 25.70
C TRP A 24 -0.71 18.23 26.07
N TRP A 25 -0.51 18.76 27.29
CA TRP A 25 -1.26 19.96 27.70
C TRP A 25 -0.49 21.29 27.77
N GLY A 26 0.84 21.33 27.58
CA GLY A 26 1.63 22.57 27.74
C GLY A 26 2.02 23.34 26.47
N GLY A 27 2.02 22.71 25.28
CA GLY A 27 2.62 23.28 24.06
C GLY A 27 1.64 23.70 22.95
N ARG A 28 0.32 23.66 23.21
CA ARG A 28 -0.74 23.65 22.18
C ARG A 28 -0.90 24.91 21.31
N ARG A 29 -0.25 26.03 21.61
CA ARG A 29 -0.27 27.23 20.74
C ARG A 29 0.93 27.27 19.79
N SER A 30 2.16 27.13 20.29
CA SER A 30 3.36 27.13 19.44
C SER A 30 3.46 25.92 18.50
N ARG A 31 2.96 24.74 18.92
CA ARG A 31 2.97 23.53 18.09
C ARG A 31 1.96 23.59 16.95
N LYS A 32 0.81 24.27 17.14
CA LYS A 32 -0.19 24.47 16.08
C LYS A 32 0.30 25.44 15.01
N ASP A 33 0.99 26.50 15.41
CA ASP A 33 1.57 27.46 14.46
C ASP A 33 2.77 26.85 13.73
N GLN A 34 3.58 26.03 14.40
CA GLN A 34 4.63 25.22 13.75
C GLN A 34 4.08 24.12 12.84
N GLU A 35 3.02 23.42 13.24
CA GLU A 35 2.33 22.44 12.38
C GLU A 35 1.68 23.14 11.18
N ALA A 36 1.11 24.33 11.36
CA ALA A 36 0.57 25.13 10.27
C ALA A 36 1.67 25.65 9.33
N GLN A 37 2.82 26.07 9.85
CA GLN A 37 3.98 26.45 9.04
C GLN A 37 4.60 25.26 8.32
N GLN A 38 4.74 24.12 8.97
CA GLN A 38 5.20 22.87 8.35
C GLN A 38 4.22 22.40 7.28
N ASN A 39 2.91 22.51 7.51
CA ASN A 39 1.90 22.18 6.50
C ASN A 39 1.93 23.16 5.33
N PHE A 40 2.10 24.46 5.58
CA PHE A 40 2.22 25.46 4.53
C PHE A 40 3.51 25.28 3.70
N GLU A 41 4.64 25.01 4.35
CA GLU A 41 5.90 24.69 3.68
C GLU A 41 5.80 23.37 2.90
N ARG A 42 5.11 22.37 3.45
CA ARG A 42 4.82 21.10 2.78
C ARG A 42 3.90 21.31 1.58
N GLU A 43 2.83 22.08 1.69
CA GLU A 43 1.93 22.42 0.58
C GLU A 43 2.64 23.22 -0.51
N ARG A 44 3.51 24.16 -0.13
CA ARG A 44 4.32 24.94 -1.07
C ARG A 44 5.35 24.08 -1.79
N ALA A 45 6.01 23.18 -1.07
CA ALA A 45 6.94 22.20 -1.65
C ALA A 45 6.22 21.18 -2.54
N ILE A 46 5.02 20.75 -2.15
CA ILE A 46 4.17 19.86 -2.95
C ILE A 46 3.83 20.52 -4.28
N THR A 47 3.43 21.80 -4.25
CA THR A 47 3.05 22.51 -5.48
C THR A 47 4.25 22.79 -6.39
N ALA A 48 5.42 23.08 -5.81
CA ALA A 48 6.64 23.37 -6.58
C ALA A 48 7.18 22.14 -7.33
N HIS A 49 7.05 20.94 -6.75
CA HIS A 49 7.56 19.70 -7.33
C HIS A 49 6.47 18.79 -7.93
N ALA A 50 5.19 19.18 -7.86
CA ALA A 50 4.08 18.34 -8.32
C ALA A 50 4.26 17.84 -9.76
N ARG A 51 4.69 18.72 -10.67
CA ARG A 51 4.86 18.37 -12.08
C ARG A 51 6.02 17.39 -12.31
N GLU A 52 7.17 17.65 -11.69
CA GLU A 52 8.34 16.76 -11.73
C GLU A 52 8.00 15.36 -11.18
N ARG A 53 7.25 15.31 -10.07
CA ARG A 53 6.78 14.03 -9.49
C ARG A 53 5.79 13.28 -10.37
N VAL A 54 4.94 13.99 -11.10
CA VAL A 54 4.04 13.38 -12.08
C VAL A 54 4.82 12.83 -13.26
N ASP A 55 5.83 13.55 -13.76
CA ASP A 55 6.72 13.07 -14.82
C ASP A 55 7.51 11.82 -14.39
N ASP A 56 8.06 11.82 -13.16
CA ASP A 56 8.73 10.66 -12.54
C ASP A 56 7.78 9.44 -12.47
N ALA A 57 6.53 9.66 -12.03
CA ALA A 57 5.54 8.59 -11.93
C ALA A 57 5.17 8.00 -13.30
N ILE A 58 5.01 8.85 -14.33
CA ILE A 58 4.78 8.40 -15.71
C ILE A 58 5.97 7.59 -16.21
N ALA A 59 7.20 8.04 -15.95
CA ALA A 59 8.41 7.32 -16.33
C ALA A 59 8.50 5.95 -15.64
N ALA A 60 8.19 5.90 -14.35
CA ALA A 60 8.12 4.66 -13.57
C ALA A 60 7.06 3.70 -14.14
N LEU A 61 5.84 4.15 -14.43
CA LEU A 61 4.80 3.31 -15.01
C LEU A 61 5.20 2.77 -16.40
N ARG A 62 5.86 3.57 -17.23
CA ARG A 62 6.39 3.11 -18.52
C ARG A 62 7.48 2.05 -18.34
N PHE A 63 8.33 2.19 -17.32
CA PHE A 63 9.32 1.18 -16.98
C PHE A 63 8.64 -0.12 -16.54
N LEU A 64 7.75 -0.06 -15.54
CA LEU A 64 7.04 -1.23 -15.02
C LEU A 64 6.28 -1.97 -16.13
N ARG A 65 5.68 -1.23 -17.08
CA ARG A 65 5.03 -1.81 -18.27
C ARG A 65 5.99 -2.58 -19.18
N ARG A 66 7.20 -2.07 -19.41
CA ARG A 66 8.23 -2.78 -20.20
C ARG A 66 8.69 -4.06 -19.49
N HIS A 67 8.73 -4.03 -18.16
CA HIS A 67 9.16 -5.12 -17.29
C HIS A 67 7.98 -5.98 -16.78
N HIS A 68 6.85 -6.01 -17.50
CA HIS A 68 5.60 -6.62 -17.06
C HIS A 68 5.70 -8.08 -16.59
N LYS A 69 6.57 -8.89 -17.19
CA LYS A 69 6.77 -10.29 -16.76
C LYS A 69 7.39 -10.40 -15.38
N GLU A 70 8.32 -9.51 -15.06
CA GLU A 70 8.99 -9.44 -13.76
C GLU A 70 8.05 -8.89 -12.70
N VAL A 71 7.23 -7.88 -13.06
CA VAL A 71 6.18 -7.36 -12.19
C VAL A 71 5.12 -8.42 -11.90
N ALA A 72 4.66 -9.16 -12.92
CA ALA A 72 3.64 -10.19 -12.78
C ALA A 72 4.09 -11.41 -11.97
N SER A 73 5.39 -11.71 -11.95
CA SER A 73 5.96 -12.81 -11.17
C SER A 73 6.42 -12.40 -9.77
N TRP A 74 6.31 -11.12 -9.42
CA TRP A 74 6.79 -10.60 -8.15
C TRP A 74 5.99 -11.20 -6.97
N LYS A 75 6.67 -12.05 -6.19
CA LYS A 75 6.17 -12.64 -4.93
C LYS A 75 7.21 -12.44 -3.82
N GLY A 76 7.05 -11.43 -2.96
CA GLY A 76 7.93 -11.24 -1.80
C GLY A 76 9.41 -10.98 -2.15
N PRO A 77 10.33 -11.06 -1.17
CA PRO A 77 11.75 -10.75 -1.39
C PRO A 77 12.43 -11.89 -2.17
N LEU A 78 13.00 -11.56 -3.32
CA LEU A 78 13.62 -12.45 -4.30
C LEU A 78 15.00 -11.88 -4.74
N PRO A 79 15.89 -12.68 -5.37
CA PRO A 79 17.32 -12.40 -5.47
C PRO A 79 17.68 -11.17 -6.32
N ALA A 80 18.86 -10.60 -6.05
CA ALA A 80 19.34 -9.32 -6.57
C ALA A 80 19.56 -9.29 -8.09
N GLY A 81 19.33 -8.13 -8.71
CA GLY A 81 19.65 -7.86 -10.13
C GLY A 81 18.58 -7.04 -10.85
N THR A 82 17.59 -7.68 -11.45
CA THR A 82 16.53 -7.02 -12.26
C THR A 82 15.31 -6.60 -11.43
N LEU A 83 14.99 -7.31 -10.35
CA LEU A 83 13.87 -6.96 -9.47
C LEU A 83 14.15 -5.73 -8.60
N ASP A 84 15.42 -5.37 -8.38
CA ASP A 84 15.79 -4.17 -7.62
C ASP A 84 15.41 -2.89 -8.37
N GLU A 85 15.59 -2.86 -9.69
CA GLU A 85 15.15 -1.75 -10.53
C GLU A 85 13.63 -1.66 -10.60
N VAL A 86 12.94 -2.80 -10.78
CA VAL A 86 11.47 -2.86 -10.75
C VAL A 86 10.92 -2.35 -9.41
N ARG A 87 11.53 -2.77 -8.30
CA ARG A 87 11.17 -2.28 -6.95
C ARG A 87 11.44 -0.78 -6.81
N ALA A 88 12.60 -0.30 -7.25
CA ALA A 88 12.93 1.11 -7.18
C ALA A 88 11.91 1.96 -7.94
N GLN A 89 11.49 1.53 -9.13
CA GLN A 89 10.46 2.23 -9.91
C GLN A 89 9.07 2.15 -9.28
N TYR A 90 8.73 1.01 -8.68
CA TYR A 90 7.51 0.88 -7.88
C TYR A 90 7.48 1.89 -6.72
N GLU A 91 8.59 2.03 -6.00
CA GLU A 91 8.70 3.01 -4.91
C GLU A 91 8.67 4.46 -5.39
N VAL A 92 9.24 4.76 -6.57
CA VAL A 92 9.13 6.10 -7.20
C VAL A 92 7.66 6.44 -7.43
N LEU A 93 6.88 5.51 -7.99
CA LEU A 93 5.44 5.67 -8.16
C LEU A 93 4.74 5.92 -6.81
N GLY A 94 5.05 5.10 -5.80
CA GLY A 94 4.50 5.24 -4.45
C GLY A 94 4.75 6.62 -3.82
N ARG A 95 5.98 7.11 -3.90
CA ARG A 95 6.36 8.44 -3.40
C ARG A 95 5.65 9.56 -4.15
N ALA A 96 5.49 9.45 -5.47
CA ALA A 96 4.85 10.47 -6.28
C ALA A 96 3.37 10.69 -5.92
N ILE A 97 2.66 9.66 -5.44
CA ILE A 97 1.24 9.75 -5.04
C ILE A 97 1.01 10.83 -3.98
N GLU A 98 1.94 10.99 -3.03
CA GLU A 98 1.82 12.00 -1.96
C GLU A 98 1.83 13.44 -2.48
N TYR A 99 2.42 13.65 -3.66
CA TYR A 99 2.56 14.96 -4.30
C TYR A 99 1.44 15.28 -5.29
N LEU A 100 0.51 14.33 -5.53
CA LEU A 100 -0.66 14.56 -6.37
C LEU A 100 -1.66 15.44 -5.60
N GLY A 101 -1.90 16.65 -6.09
CA GLY A 101 -2.78 17.63 -5.44
C GLY A 101 -4.27 17.29 -5.51
N ASP A 102 -4.72 16.66 -6.61
CA ASP A 102 -6.10 16.23 -6.79
C ASP A 102 -6.36 14.91 -6.02
N PRO A 103 -7.29 14.87 -5.05
CA PRO A 103 -7.61 13.67 -4.29
C PRO A 103 -8.11 12.49 -5.14
N THR A 104 -8.82 12.77 -6.23
CA THR A 104 -9.35 11.75 -7.14
C THR A 104 -8.22 11.11 -7.92
N VAL A 105 -7.32 11.93 -8.49
CA VAL A 105 -6.12 11.45 -9.18
C VAL A 105 -5.23 10.66 -8.23
N ARG A 106 -5.07 11.14 -6.99
CA ARG A 106 -4.33 10.43 -5.95
C ARG A 106 -4.92 9.07 -5.65
N PHE A 107 -6.24 8.98 -5.53
CA PHE A 107 -6.94 7.71 -5.28
C PHE A 107 -6.76 6.74 -6.45
N ASP A 108 -7.00 7.18 -7.68
CA ASP A 108 -6.88 6.36 -8.89
C ASP A 108 -5.46 5.79 -9.06
N ILE A 109 -4.43 6.61 -8.86
CA ILE A 109 -3.04 6.16 -8.91
C ILE A 109 -2.68 5.29 -7.71
N GLY A 110 -3.29 5.55 -6.55
CA GLY A 110 -3.23 4.67 -5.38
C GLY A 110 -3.74 3.26 -5.69
N VAL A 111 -4.87 3.14 -6.37
CA VAL A 111 -5.42 1.85 -6.84
C VAL A 111 -4.45 1.17 -7.79
N VAL A 112 -3.93 1.89 -8.81
CA VAL A 112 -2.93 1.35 -9.75
C VAL A 112 -1.71 0.81 -9.00
N HIS A 113 -1.14 1.60 -8.09
CA HIS A 113 0.02 1.23 -7.29
C HIS A 113 -0.26 0.01 -6.38
N LYS A 114 -1.44 -0.09 -5.78
CA LYS A 114 -1.83 -1.25 -4.97
C LYS A 114 -2.00 -2.50 -5.83
N VAL A 115 -2.68 -2.39 -6.98
CA VAL A 115 -2.85 -3.50 -7.92
C VAL A 115 -1.50 -4.06 -8.36
N LEU A 116 -0.57 -3.19 -8.78
CA LEU A 116 0.78 -3.61 -9.19
C LEU A 116 1.59 -4.28 -8.07
N GLY A 117 1.49 -3.76 -6.84
CA GLY A 117 2.28 -4.27 -5.70
C GLY A 117 1.75 -5.57 -5.10
N SER A 118 0.48 -5.90 -5.34
CA SER A 118 -0.16 -7.08 -4.76
C SER A 118 -0.65 -8.06 -5.82
N LEU A 119 -0.11 -8.05 -7.04
CA LEU A 119 -0.55 -8.93 -8.14
C LEU A 119 -0.58 -10.41 -7.75
N ALA A 120 0.39 -10.87 -6.95
CA ALA A 120 0.40 -12.22 -6.43
C ALA A 120 -0.81 -12.53 -5.53
N THR A 121 -1.15 -11.59 -4.64
CA THR A 121 -2.30 -11.68 -3.74
C THR A 121 -3.62 -11.57 -4.52
N PHE A 122 -3.71 -10.61 -5.45
CA PHE A 122 -4.85 -10.47 -6.37
C PHE A 122 -5.03 -11.72 -7.23
N GLY A 123 -3.94 -12.31 -7.72
CA GLY A 123 -3.98 -13.52 -8.53
C GLY A 123 -4.45 -14.74 -7.76
N SER A 124 -4.10 -14.86 -6.48
CA SER A 124 -4.64 -15.89 -5.58
C SER A 124 -6.13 -15.71 -5.30
N PHE A 125 -6.63 -14.48 -5.11
CA PHE A 125 -8.05 -14.24 -4.83
C PHE A 125 -8.96 -14.26 -6.07
N ASN A 126 -8.41 -13.97 -7.25
CA ASN A 126 -9.19 -13.81 -8.47
C ASN A 126 -8.88 -14.91 -9.52
N ASP A 127 -8.21 -15.99 -9.11
CA ASP A 127 -7.77 -17.10 -9.98
C ASP A 127 -7.11 -16.61 -11.28
N LEU A 128 -6.20 -15.63 -11.14
CA LEU A 128 -5.49 -15.06 -12.28
C LEU A 128 -4.26 -15.93 -12.56
N GLY A 129 -4.34 -16.74 -13.62
CA GLY A 129 -3.15 -17.36 -14.20
C GLY A 129 -2.10 -16.31 -14.63
N VAL A 130 -0.85 -16.75 -14.81
CA VAL A 130 0.30 -15.87 -15.13
C VAL A 130 0.05 -14.95 -16.34
N HIS A 131 -0.66 -15.45 -17.37
CA HIS A 131 -1.04 -14.64 -18.54
C HIS A 131 -1.95 -13.47 -18.18
N ARG A 132 -2.94 -13.69 -17.30
CA ARG A 132 -3.85 -12.63 -16.83
C ARG A 132 -3.14 -11.63 -15.91
N ALA A 133 -2.13 -12.06 -15.16
CA ALA A 133 -1.32 -11.16 -14.35
C ALA A 133 -0.50 -10.18 -15.22
N VAL A 134 0.09 -10.66 -16.31
CA VAL A 134 0.79 -9.82 -17.29
C VAL A 134 -0.16 -8.80 -17.93
N GLU A 135 -1.34 -9.23 -18.37
CA GLU A 135 -2.36 -8.33 -18.90
C GLU A 135 -2.76 -7.27 -17.87
N LEU A 136 -2.93 -7.66 -16.61
CA LEU A 136 -3.28 -6.74 -15.53
C LEU A 136 -2.19 -5.69 -15.28
N VAL A 137 -0.91 -6.05 -15.41
CA VAL A 137 0.20 -5.06 -15.35
C VAL A 137 0.06 -4.03 -16.46
N HIS A 138 -0.19 -4.46 -17.69
CA HIS A 138 -0.35 -3.54 -18.83
C HIS A 138 -1.53 -2.60 -18.62
N VAL A 139 -2.69 -3.16 -18.26
CA VAL A 139 -3.91 -2.41 -17.98
C VAL A 139 -3.69 -1.38 -16.87
N ALA A 140 -3.07 -1.78 -15.76
CA ALA A 140 -2.77 -0.88 -14.65
C ALA A 140 -1.81 0.24 -15.05
N CYS A 141 -0.74 -0.07 -15.79
CA CYS A 141 0.22 0.94 -16.23
C CYS A 141 -0.39 1.92 -17.24
N ASP A 142 -1.14 1.44 -18.23
CA ASP A 142 -1.75 2.28 -19.26
C ASP A 142 -2.86 3.17 -18.66
N ALA A 143 -3.68 2.63 -17.75
CA ALA A 143 -4.66 3.41 -16.99
C ALA A 143 -3.98 4.51 -16.15
N GLY A 144 -2.92 4.17 -15.41
CA GLY A 144 -2.17 5.14 -14.60
C GLY A 144 -1.52 6.25 -15.44
N ILE A 145 -0.90 5.89 -16.58
CA ILE A 145 -0.33 6.87 -17.51
C ILE A 145 -1.43 7.78 -18.07
N GLY A 146 -2.61 7.23 -18.39
CA GLY A 146 -3.76 8.00 -18.86
C GLY A 146 -4.23 9.03 -17.83
N VAL A 147 -4.39 8.62 -16.58
CA VAL A 147 -4.81 9.47 -15.45
C VAL A 147 -3.81 10.61 -15.21
N LEU A 148 -2.51 10.28 -15.10
CA LEU A 148 -1.46 11.29 -14.91
C LEU A 148 -1.33 12.22 -16.12
N GLY A 149 -1.49 11.69 -17.33
CA GLY A 149 -1.48 12.49 -18.56
C GLY A 149 -2.63 13.50 -18.63
N GLN A 150 -3.86 13.09 -18.26
CA GLN A 150 -5.00 14.01 -18.14
C GLN A 150 -4.72 15.10 -17.09
N CYS A 151 -4.19 14.71 -15.93
CA CYS A 151 -3.81 15.63 -14.86
C CYS A 151 -2.79 16.68 -15.34
N MET A 152 -1.75 16.28 -16.07
CA MET A 152 -0.74 17.20 -16.61
C MET A 152 -1.30 18.18 -17.64
N ARG A 153 -2.31 17.77 -18.41
CA ARG A 153 -2.94 18.60 -19.44
C ARG A 153 -4.05 19.49 -18.87
N GLY A 154 -4.41 19.34 -17.59
CA GLY A 154 -5.54 20.04 -16.99
C GLY A 154 -6.88 19.61 -17.59
N GLU A 155 -6.95 18.39 -18.12
CA GLU A 155 -8.17 17.83 -18.71
C GLU A 155 -9.12 17.34 -17.62
N PRO A 156 -10.45 17.38 -17.86
CA PRO A 156 -11.41 16.80 -16.93
C PRO A 156 -11.14 15.31 -16.75
N ARG A 157 -11.24 14.86 -15.51
CA ARG A 157 -11.03 13.47 -15.13
C ARG A 157 -12.17 12.60 -15.67
N VAL A 158 -11.85 11.66 -16.57
CA VAL A 158 -12.81 10.69 -17.13
C VAL A 158 -12.27 9.27 -16.93
N ALA A 159 -12.93 8.49 -16.07
CA ALA A 159 -12.50 7.12 -15.79
C ALA A 159 -12.62 6.23 -17.04
N SER A 160 -11.52 5.60 -17.44
CA SER A 160 -11.53 4.57 -18.47
C SER A 160 -12.19 3.30 -17.93
N ALA A 161 -12.73 2.47 -18.81
CA ALA A 161 -13.27 1.15 -18.45
C ALA A 161 -12.22 0.30 -17.71
N ASP A 162 -10.96 0.40 -18.13
CA ASP A 162 -9.83 -0.26 -17.48
C ASP A 162 -9.63 0.20 -16.04
N LEU A 163 -9.70 1.50 -15.77
CA LEU A 163 -9.58 1.99 -14.40
C LEU A 163 -10.78 1.57 -13.55
N VAL A 164 -12.00 1.64 -14.09
CA VAL A 164 -13.19 1.13 -13.38
C VAL A 164 -13.01 -0.33 -12.99
N ARG A 165 -12.48 -1.16 -13.91
CA ARG A 165 -12.16 -2.56 -13.65
C ARG A 165 -11.09 -2.71 -12.56
N LEU A 166 -10.04 -1.89 -12.56
CA LEU A 166 -9.01 -1.92 -11.52
C LEU A 166 -9.57 -1.58 -10.14
N HIS A 167 -10.50 -0.63 -10.05
CA HIS A 167 -11.19 -0.32 -8.80
C HIS A 167 -12.01 -1.50 -8.30
N GLN A 168 -12.77 -2.16 -9.20
CA GLN A 168 -13.53 -3.35 -8.83
C GLN A 168 -12.64 -4.48 -8.30
N ILE A 169 -11.48 -4.72 -8.92
CA ILE A 169 -10.49 -5.71 -8.47
C ILE A 169 -9.94 -5.33 -7.09
N TYR A 170 -9.61 -4.04 -6.91
CA TYR A 170 -9.11 -3.53 -5.64
C TYR A 170 -10.14 -3.69 -4.52
N ASP A 171 -11.38 -3.27 -4.76
CA ASP A 171 -12.47 -3.31 -3.79
C ASP A 171 -12.83 -4.76 -3.41
N SER A 172 -12.96 -5.66 -4.39
CA SER A 172 -13.27 -7.07 -4.14
C SER A 172 -12.19 -7.75 -3.28
N SER A 173 -10.93 -7.41 -3.52
CA SER A 173 -9.82 -8.01 -2.79
C SER A 173 -9.60 -7.38 -1.42
N ALA A 174 -9.92 -6.08 -1.27
CA ALA A 174 -9.97 -5.43 0.04
C ALA A 174 -11.03 -6.07 0.94
N LEU A 175 -12.21 -6.38 0.40
CA LEU A 175 -13.26 -7.11 1.11
C LEU A 175 -12.82 -8.52 1.50
N ALA A 176 -12.21 -9.27 0.57
CA ALA A 176 -11.70 -10.60 0.87
C ALA A 176 -10.62 -10.58 1.97
N PHE A 177 -9.72 -9.60 1.93
CA PHE A 177 -8.68 -9.45 2.95
C PHE A 177 -9.26 -9.06 4.31
N ALA A 178 -10.28 -8.20 4.35
CA ALA A 178 -10.97 -7.85 5.59
C ALA A 178 -11.65 -9.07 6.23
N ALA A 179 -12.30 -9.92 5.41
CA ALA A 179 -12.92 -11.16 5.89
C ALA A 179 -11.88 -12.11 6.51
N ILE A 180 -10.70 -12.25 5.89
CA ILE A 180 -9.60 -13.07 6.43
C ILE A 180 -9.06 -12.49 7.74
N GLN A 181 -8.96 -11.17 7.87
CA GLN A 181 -8.55 -10.56 9.13
C GLN A 181 -9.56 -10.80 10.25
N GLU A 182 -10.86 -10.74 9.95
CA GLU A 182 -11.92 -11.04 10.90
C GLU A 182 -11.87 -12.51 11.34
N GLU A 183 -11.69 -13.43 10.39
CA GLU A 183 -11.54 -14.86 10.67
C GLU A 183 -10.29 -15.14 11.52
N ASN A 184 -9.15 -14.52 11.20
CA ASN A 184 -7.92 -14.66 11.98
C ASN A 184 -8.08 -14.09 13.40
N ALA A 185 -8.76 -12.96 13.57
CA ALA A 185 -9.03 -12.40 14.89
C ALA A 185 -9.96 -13.32 15.70
N ALA A 186 -10.97 -13.92 15.08
CA ALA A 186 -11.84 -14.90 15.72
C ALA A 186 -11.08 -16.17 16.11
N TYR A 187 -10.19 -16.65 15.24
CA TYR A 187 -9.30 -17.78 15.49
C TYR A 187 -8.35 -17.51 16.66
N GLU A 188 -7.65 -16.37 16.66
CA GLU A 188 -6.75 -15.96 17.75
C GLU A 188 -7.51 -15.84 19.08
N ALA A 189 -8.74 -15.31 19.06
CA ALA A 189 -9.58 -15.23 20.24
C ALA A 189 -10.01 -16.62 20.75
N ALA A 190 -10.29 -17.58 19.87
CA ALA A 190 -10.62 -18.96 20.24
C ALA A 190 -9.41 -19.70 20.81
N VAL A 191 -8.24 -19.57 20.18
CA VAL A 191 -6.97 -20.10 20.69
C VAL A 191 -6.64 -19.52 22.07
N ALA A 192 -6.86 -18.21 22.28
CA ALA A 192 -6.67 -17.57 23.58
C ALA A 192 -7.63 -18.09 24.66
N ARG A 193 -8.82 -18.61 24.27
CA ARG A 193 -9.77 -19.28 25.16
C ARG A 193 -9.47 -20.77 25.37
N GLY A 194 -8.46 -21.33 24.71
CA GLY A 194 -8.14 -22.75 24.75
C GLY A 194 -9.09 -23.63 23.91
N GLU A 195 -9.93 -23.02 23.09
CA GLU A 195 -10.75 -23.69 22.10
C GLU A 195 -9.83 -23.93 20.88
N VAL A 196 -9.52 -25.18 20.55
CA VAL A 196 -8.82 -25.49 19.28
C VAL A 196 -9.86 -25.45 18.18
N PRO A 197 -9.87 -24.43 17.30
CA PRO A 197 -10.79 -24.42 16.17
C PRO A 197 -10.27 -25.45 15.17
N GLU A 198 -11.09 -26.44 14.79
CA GLU A 198 -10.72 -27.33 13.70
C GLU A 198 -10.60 -26.51 12.40
N PRO A 199 -9.47 -26.59 11.68
CA PRO A 199 -9.34 -25.92 10.41
C PRO A 199 -10.25 -26.59 9.37
N GLY A 200 -11.21 -25.84 8.81
CA GLY A 200 -11.95 -26.25 7.61
C GLY A 200 -13.42 -26.62 7.78
N ALA A 201 -14.15 -26.11 8.77
CA ALA A 201 -15.60 -26.21 8.75
C ALA A 201 -16.17 -25.33 7.62
N GLU A 202 -16.45 -25.94 6.47
CA GLU A 202 -17.14 -25.27 5.36
C GLU A 202 -18.50 -24.71 5.85
N PRO A 203 -18.84 -23.46 5.48
CA PRO A 203 -20.14 -22.91 5.83
C PRO A 203 -21.25 -23.72 5.14
N SER A 204 -22.18 -24.23 5.94
CA SER A 204 -23.39 -24.95 5.51
C SER A 204 -24.48 -24.03 4.96
#